data_AF-Q8P8X2-F1
#
_entry.id   AF-Q8P8X2-F1
#
_cell.length_a   1.000
_cell.length_b   1.000
_cell.length_c   1.000
_cell.angle_alpha   90.00
_cell.angle_beta   90.00
_cell.angle_gamma   90.00
#
_symmetry.space_group_name_H-M   'P 1'
#
loop_
_entity.id
_entity.type
_entity.pdbx_description
1 polymer ?
#
loop_
_entity_poly.entity_id
_entity_poly.type
_entity_poly.pdbx_seq_one_letter_code
_entity_poly.pdbx_strand_id
1 'polypeptide(L)'
;MWSQPVWNPYASFDTGTASSHSQAVQGTATNYLRGPANYSKLSSEEQSLVGAARWPDDAPGLNISNKSNTQDNKKYCKSLYKASRIAGGSIASGQINSFNDLWQKATQWRLSRISSGDASKGDFAAERMPNTRFVTSLRRPYHSVIERARNHPDAETELYEGEYFKEIEVKVYRQCGAISGETIPMTTVSAAVDDNAISARLRNLPKDKRQQARQSMASSHPNMITHTSAEYIKTIRDHLESLYLQAIDPSLEKHEAFELIARLHWWAASAAPDKRGSAAKAEFAARSIASAHGIEMPPFRHGIVPDIEAMLRSESQFVADYPNFFERPPI
;
A
#
# COMPACT_ATOMS: atom_id res chain seq x y z
N MET A 1 4.59 17.31 -11.50
CA MET A 1 4.19 16.73 -12.80
C MET A 1 4.74 15.32 -12.78
N TRP A 2 3.91 14.32 -12.48
CA TRP A 2 4.38 12.94 -12.32
C TRP A 2 4.45 12.30 -13.71
N SER A 3 5.65 12.24 -14.28
CA SER A 3 5.93 11.46 -15.48
C SER A 3 5.85 9.96 -15.16
N GLN A 4 5.29 9.19 -16.09
CA GLN A 4 5.26 7.74 -16.01
C GLN A 4 6.60 7.14 -16.49
N PRO A 5 7.12 6.07 -15.87
CA PRO A 5 8.22 5.30 -16.41
C PRO A 5 7.86 4.70 -17.77
N VAL A 6 8.75 4.83 -18.76
CA VAL A 6 8.68 4.14 -20.06
C VAL A 6 9.20 2.71 -19.90
N TRP A 7 8.38 1.71 -20.21
CA TRP A 7 8.59 0.26 -19.99
C TRP A 7 9.73 -0.36 -20.83
N ASN A 8 10.45 -1.35 -20.28
CA ASN A 8 11.40 -2.19 -21.01
C ASN A 8 10.86 -3.65 -21.10
N PRO A 9 10.57 -4.18 -22.31
CA PRO A 9 10.00 -5.52 -22.50
C PRO A 9 10.89 -6.72 -22.20
N TYR A 10 12.22 -6.55 -22.08
CA TYR A 10 13.17 -7.65 -22.32
C TYR A 10 13.97 -8.14 -21.11
N ALA A 11 13.55 -7.87 -19.88
CA ALA A 11 14.22 -8.43 -18.70
C ALA A 11 13.79 -9.90 -18.46
N SER A 12 14.46 -10.84 -19.13
CA SER A 12 14.39 -12.27 -18.84
C SER A 12 15.17 -12.62 -17.58
N PHE A 13 14.57 -13.39 -16.67
CA PHE A 13 15.29 -14.08 -15.61
C PHE A 13 15.53 -15.52 -16.03
N ASP A 14 16.77 -15.99 -15.83
CA ASP A 14 17.18 -17.36 -16.01
C ASP A 14 16.31 -18.30 -15.19
N THR A 15 15.70 -19.27 -15.86
CA THR A 15 14.92 -20.34 -15.24
C THR A 15 15.83 -21.53 -15.01
N GLY A 16 16.48 -21.55 -13.86
CA GLY A 16 17.18 -22.74 -13.36
C GLY A 16 16.18 -23.84 -13.07
N THR A 17 16.15 -24.86 -13.92
CA THR A 17 15.42 -26.12 -13.74
C THR A 17 16.09 -26.96 -12.66
N ALA A 18 15.37 -27.25 -11.57
CA ALA A 18 15.72 -28.33 -10.65
C ALA A 18 14.59 -29.38 -10.68
N SER A 19 14.89 -30.53 -11.29
CA SER A 19 14.26 -31.81 -10.96
C SER A 19 15.02 -32.35 -9.72
N SER A 20 14.50 -33.18 -8.82
CA SER A 20 13.40 -34.15 -8.83
C SER A 20 13.23 -34.73 -7.40
N HIS A 21 12.26 -35.64 -7.26
CA HIS A 21 12.08 -36.66 -6.20
C HIS A 21 11.13 -36.34 -5.04
N SER A 22 9.93 -36.90 -5.21
CA SER A 22 8.91 -37.20 -4.22
C SER A 22 9.36 -38.29 -3.24
N GLN A 23 9.30 -38.00 -1.94
CA GLN A 23 8.98 -39.00 -0.92
C GLN A 23 7.98 -38.40 0.07
N ALA A 24 6.83 -39.05 0.17
CA ALA A 24 5.84 -38.79 1.21
C ALA A 24 6.38 -39.36 2.53
N VAL A 25 6.55 -38.49 3.53
CA VAL A 25 6.76 -38.91 4.92
C VAL A 25 5.58 -38.40 5.73
N GLN A 26 4.74 -39.34 6.16
CA GLN A 26 3.75 -39.11 7.21
C GLN A 26 4.49 -38.99 8.56
N GLY A 27 4.13 -37.96 9.33
CA GLY A 27 4.19 -37.99 10.79
C GLY A 27 5.45 -37.47 11.47
N THR A 28 5.59 -36.15 11.56
CA THR A 28 6.10 -35.42 12.73
C THR A 28 5.47 -34.02 12.69
N ALA A 29 5.07 -33.45 13.82
CA ALA A 29 4.61 -32.06 13.89
C ALA A 29 5.78 -31.17 13.45
N THR A 30 5.74 -30.69 12.21
CA THR A 30 6.81 -29.85 11.67
C THR A 30 6.63 -28.43 12.21
N ASN A 31 7.64 -27.91 12.91
CA ASN A 31 7.76 -26.50 13.33
C ASN A 31 7.86 -25.51 12.13
N TYR A 32 7.36 -25.88 10.96
CA TYR A 32 7.48 -25.15 9.71
C TYR A 32 6.09 -24.86 9.17
N LEU A 33 5.93 -23.66 8.61
CA LEU A 33 4.70 -23.28 7.95
C LEU A 33 4.47 -24.16 6.71
N ARG A 34 3.21 -24.31 6.31
CA ARG A 34 2.79 -25.14 5.18
C ARG A 34 3.44 -24.74 3.85
N GLY A 35 3.73 -23.46 3.69
CA GLY A 35 4.15 -22.87 2.44
C GLY A 35 3.02 -22.70 1.41
N PRO A 36 3.35 -22.12 0.24
CA PRO A 36 2.38 -21.91 -0.83
C PRO A 36 1.78 -23.22 -1.33
N ALA A 37 0.46 -23.27 -1.55
CA ALA A 37 -0.18 -24.42 -2.17
C ALA A 37 0.44 -24.75 -3.54
N ASN A 38 0.72 -26.02 -3.83
CA ASN A 38 1.35 -26.45 -5.09
C ASN A 38 0.58 -25.98 -6.34
N TYR A 39 -0.75 -25.92 -6.25
CA TYR A 39 -1.62 -25.42 -7.31
C TYR A 39 -2.40 -24.21 -6.80
N SER A 40 -2.40 -23.14 -7.59
CA SER A 40 -3.20 -21.96 -7.32
C SER A 40 -4.69 -22.23 -7.57
N LYS A 41 -5.52 -21.73 -6.66
CA LYS A 41 -6.97 -21.61 -6.81
C LYS A 41 -7.40 -20.26 -7.38
N LEU A 42 -6.46 -19.35 -7.69
CA LEU A 42 -6.75 -18.12 -8.41
C LEU A 42 -6.70 -18.37 -9.92
N SER A 43 -7.69 -17.90 -10.65
CA SER A 43 -7.68 -17.90 -12.10
C SER A 43 -6.55 -17.01 -12.65
N SER A 44 -6.15 -17.21 -13.91
CA SER A 44 -5.16 -16.36 -14.59
C SER A 44 -5.60 -14.89 -14.65
N GLU A 45 -6.90 -14.64 -14.63
CA GLU A 45 -7.48 -13.30 -14.58
C GLU A 45 -7.34 -12.69 -13.19
N GLU A 46 -7.70 -13.42 -12.13
CA GLU A 46 -7.51 -12.98 -10.74
C GLU A 46 -6.04 -12.69 -10.45
N GLN A 47 -5.12 -13.59 -10.85
CA GLN A 47 -3.68 -13.36 -10.71
C GLN A 47 -3.21 -12.06 -11.42
N SER A 48 -3.93 -11.61 -12.45
CA SER A 48 -3.63 -10.36 -13.17
C SER A 48 -4.15 -9.08 -12.50
N LEU A 49 -4.79 -9.21 -11.34
CA LEU A 49 -5.32 -8.10 -10.53
C LEU A 49 -4.65 -7.98 -9.15
N VAL A 50 -3.85 -8.96 -8.75
CA VAL A 50 -3.10 -8.95 -7.48
C VAL A 50 -2.05 -7.83 -7.49
N GLY A 51 -2.15 -6.85 -6.58
CA GLY A 51 -1.30 -5.65 -6.58
C GLY A 51 -1.80 -4.49 -7.45
N ALA A 52 -2.99 -4.58 -8.04
CA ALA A 52 -3.56 -3.51 -8.84
C ALA A 52 -4.16 -2.40 -7.96
N ALA A 53 -3.88 -1.14 -8.28
CA ALA A 53 -4.62 -0.01 -7.73
C ALA A 53 -5.99 0.09 -8.43
N ARG A 54 -7.00 -0.55 -7.85
CA ARG A 54 -8.35 -0.63 -8.41
C ARG A 54 -9.23 0.50 -7.90
N TRP A 55 -8.86 1.73 -8.24
CA TRP A 55 -9.66 2.92 -7.94
C TRP A 55 -11.13 2.73 -8.33
N PRO A 56 -12.07 3.31 -7.56
CA PRO A 56 -13.46 3.37 -8.00
C PRO A 56 -13.55 4.17 -9.31
N ASP A 57 -14.60 3.93 -10.07
CA ASP A 57 -14.88 4.68 -11.29
C ASP A 57 -15.00 6.18 -10.99
N ASP A 58 -14.44 7.02 -11.87
CA ASP A 58 -14.43 8.48 -11.68
C ASP A 58 -15.84 9.07 -11.77
N ALA A 59 -16.68 8.47 -12.63
CA ALA A 59 -18.11 8.72 -12.79
C ALA A 59 -18.75 7.52 -13.51
N PRO A 60 -20.08 7.38 -13.54
CA PRO A 60 -20.72 6.34 -14.35
C PRO A 60 -20.25 6.36 -15.81
N GLY A 61 -19.62 5.27 -16.27
CA GLY A 61 -19.07 5.15 -17.62
C GLY A 61 -17.70 5.84 -17.84
N LEU A 62 -17.12 6.47 -16.81
CA LEU A 62 -15.81 7.12 -16.89
C LEU A 62 -14.80 6.45 -15.95
N ASN A 63 -13.83 5.75 -16.52
CA ASN A 63 -12.84 5.02 -15.76
C ASN A 63 -11.40 5.33 -16.20
N ILE A 64 -10.92 6.52 -15.86
CA ILE A 64 -9.58 7.00 -16.19
C ILE A 64 -8.59 6.60 -15.07
N SER A 65 -9.06 6.64 -13.83
CA SER A 65 -8.25 6.39 -12.63
C SER A 65 -7.96 4.90 -12.43
N ASN A 66 -8.89 3.99 -12.75
CA ASN A 66 -8.62 2.56 -12.69
C ASN A 66 -7.95 2.08 -13.98
N LYS A 67 -6.70 1.63 -13.84
CA LYS A 67 -5.92 1.08 -14.97
C LYS A 67 -5.70 -0.42 -14.83
N SER A 68 -6.42 -1.13 -13.96
CA SER A 68 -6.15 -2.54 -13.67
C SER A 68 -6.32 -3.46 -14.90
N ASN A 69 -7.06 -3.01 -15.92
CA ASN A 69 -7.32 -3.77 -17.14
C ASN A 69 -6.22 -3.65 -18.21
N THR A 70 -5.27 -2.71 -18.09
CA THR A 70 -4.23 -2.51 -19.12
C THR A 70 -3.27 -3.69 -19.16
N GLN A 71 -2.72 -3.99 -20.34
CA GLN A 71 -1.86 -5.17 -20.52
C GLN A 71 -0.59 -5.10 -19.65
N ASP A 72 -0.02 -3.92 -19.47
CA ASP A 72 1.18 -3.74 -18.64
C ASP A 72 0.86 -3.91 -17.15
N ASN A 73 -0.29 -3.42 -16.68
CA ASN A 73 -0.72 -3.64 -15.29
C ASN A 73 -1.04 -5.11 -15.04
N LYS A 74 -1.67 -5.81 -15.99
CA LYS A 74 -1.89 -7.26 -15.89
C LYS A 74 -0.58 -8.04 -15.74
N LYS A 75 0.46 -7.67 -16.52
CA LYS A 75 1.80 -8.28 -16.41
C LYS A 75 2.45 -7.96 -15.06
N TYR A 76 2.37 -6.71 -14.60
CA TYR A 76 2.87 -6.28 -13.30
C TYR A 76 2.24 -7.08 -12.16
N CYS A 77 0.91 -7.21 -12.15
CA CYS A 77 0.17 -7.91 -11.12
C CYS A 77 0.48 -9.41 -11.10
N LYS A 78 0.53 -10.07 -12.27
CA LYS A 78 0.99 -11.47 -12.36
C LYS A 78 2.39 -11.66 -11.80
N SER A 79 3.27 -10.68 -11.98
CA SER A 79 4.62 -10.71 -11.39
C SER A 79 4.60 -10.56 -9.87
N LEU A 80 3.78 -9.65 -9.32
CA LEU A 80 3.60 -9.52 -7.86
C LEU A 80 3.08 -10.83 -7.26
N TYR A 81 2.05 -11.41 -7.87
CA TYR A 81 1.46 -12.67 -7.44
C TYR A 81 2.51 -13.80 -7.37
N LYS A 82 3.29 -13.99 -8.44
CA LYS A 82 4.35 -15.01 -8.48
C LYS A 82 5.44 -14.75 -7.44
N ALA A 83 5.92 -13.52 -7.37
CA ALA A 83 7.03 -13.16 -6.50
C ALA A 83 6.65 -13.22 -5.01
N SER A 84 5.43 -12.81 -4.66
CA SER A 84 4.94 -12.91 -3.27
C SER A 84 4.80 -14.36 -2.82
N ARG A 85 4.38 -15.29 -3.70
CA ARG A 85 4.36 -16.73 -3.42
C ARG A 85 5.75 -17.34 -3.25
N ILE A 86 6.72 -16.95 -4.08
CA ILE A 86 8.12 -17.39 -3.93
C ILE A 86 8.64 -16.95 -2.56
N ALA A 87 8.44 -15.68 -2.19
CA ALA A 87 8.79 -15.18 -0.87
C ALA A 87 8.04 -15.91 0.26
N GLY A 88 6.76 -16.28 0.06
CA GLY A 88 6.02 -17.11 1.01
C GLY A 88 6.64 -18.50 1.23
N GLY A 89 7.19 -19.12 0.17
CA GLY A 89 7.96 -20.36 0.30
C GLY A 89 9.28 -20.17 1.05
N SER A 90 9.97 -19.05 0.83
CA SER A 90 11.17 -18.68 1.58
C SER A 90 10.88 -18.37 3.06
N ILE A 91 9.73 -17.78 3.39
CA ILE A 91 9.29 -17.60 4.79
C ILE A 91 9.03 -18.97 5.42
N ALA A 92 8.26 -19.83 4.75
CA ALA A 92 7.89 -21.14 5.29
C ALA A 92 9.08 -22.08 5.52
N SER A 93 10.14 -21.94 4.73
CA SER A 93 11.39 -22.68 4.91
C SER A 93 12.38 -22.02 5.88
N GLY A 94 12.05 -20.86 6.46
CA GLY A 94 12.92 -20.11 7.38
C GLY A 94 14.04 -19.33 6.71
N GLN A 95 14.07 -19.24 5.37
CA GLN A 95 15.06 -18.45 4.63
C GLN A 95 14.83 -16.93 4.75
N ILE A 96 13.58 -16.51 4.90
CA ILE A 96 13.22 -15.15 5.30
C ILE A 96 12.71 -15.25 6.73
N ASN A 97 13.44 -14.69 7.68
CA ASN A 97 13.15 -14.80 9.11
C ASN A 97 13.00 -13.44 9.80
N SER A 98 12.99 -12.35 9.02
CA SER A 98 12.70 -11.00 9.50
C SER A 98 11.77 -10.24 8.56
N PHE A 99 11.03 -9.26 9.10
CA PHE A 99 10.24 -8.35 8.29
C PHE A 99 11.13 -7.51 7.37
N ASN A 100 12.30 -7.09 7.87
CA ASN A 100 13.25 -6.33 7.08
C ASN A 100 13.71 -7.08 5.82
N ASP A 101 14.02 -8.38 5.92
CA ASP A 101 14.38 -9.19 4.75
C ASP A 101 13.22 -9.30 3.76
N LEU A 102 11.99 -9.48 4.26
CA LEU A 102 10.80 -9.49 3.42
C LEU A 102 10.59 -8.15 2.69
N TRP A 103 10.76 -7.02 3.39
CA TRP A 103 10.66 -5.69 2.81
C TRP A 103 11.75 -5.43 1.75
N GLN A 104 12.96 -5.95 1.96
CA GLN A 104 14.02 -5.90 0.97
C GLN A 104 13.68 -6.73 -0.27
N LYS A 105 13.10 -7.93 -0.12
CA LYS A 105 12.60 -8.72 -1.27
C LYS A 105 11.50 -8.00 -2.03
N ALA A 106 10.55 -7.39 -1.32
CA ALA A 106 9.51 -6.56 -1.92
C ALA A 106 10.12 -5.36 -2.68
N THR A 107 11.16 -4.74 -2.12
CA THR A 107 11.90 -3.63 -2.75
C THR A 107 12.65 -4.06 -4.00
N GLN A 108 13.39 -5.17 -3.95
CA GLN A 108 14.10 -5.75 -5.10
C GLN A 108 13.11 -6.08 -6.23
N TRP A 109 11.99 -6.72 -5.89
CA TRP A 109 10.93 -6.99 -6.84
C TRP A 109 10.40 -5.69 -7.45
N ARG A 110 10.07 -4.69 -6.64
CA ARG A 110 9.53 -3.40 -7.11
C ARG A 110 10.51 -2.69 -8.04
N LEU A 111 11.80 -2.65 -7.70
CA LEU A 111 12.86 -2.05 -8.52
C LEU A 111 13.04 -2.75 -9.87
N SER A 112 12.83 -4.07 -9.93
CA SER A 112 12.88 -4.83 -11.18
C SER A 112 11.74 -4.46 -12.15
N ARG A 113 10.68 -3.79 -11.67
CA ARG A 113 9.54 -3.33 -12.48
C ARG A 113 9.71 -1.90 -12.98
N ILE A 114 10.81 -1.23 -12.62
CA ILE A 114 11.09 0.16 -12.99
C ILE A 114 12.27 0.17 -13.96
N SER A 115 12.05 0.82 -15.10
CA SER A 115 13.06 0.97 -16.15
C SER A 115 14.33 1.62 -15.64
N SER A 116 15.48 1.16 -16.12
CA SER A 116 16.80 1.63 -15.68
C SER A 116 17.00 3.14 -15.87
N GLY A 117 16.39 3.74 -16.90
CA GLY A 117 16.47 5.18 -17.16
C GLY A 117 15.44 6.05 -16.43
N ASP A 118 14.60 5.49 -15.56
CA ASP A 118 13.65 6.31 -14.78
C ASP A 118 14.40 7.08 -13.68
N ALA A 119 14.37 8.42 -13.76
CA ALA A 119 15.00 9.31 -12.80
C ALA A 119 14.53 9.10 -11.34
N SER A 120 13.32 8.57 -11.14
CA SER A 120 12.75 8.27 -9.83
C SER A 120 13.10 6.88 -9.29
N LYS A 121 13.87 6.06 -10.04
CA LYS A 121 14.20 4.70 -9.62
C LYS A 121 14.92 4.66 -8.26
N GLY A 122 15.78 5.64 -7.99
CA GLY A 122 16.45 5.79 -6.69
C GLY A 122 15.48 5.96 -5.53
N ASP A 123 14.35 6.68 -5.74
CA ASP A 123 13.35 6.90 -4.69
C ASP A 123 12.61 5.62 -4.30
N PHE A 124 12.51 4.63 -5.19
CA PHE A 124 11.92 3.34 -4.85
C PHE A 124 12.84 2.46 -3.98
N ALA A 125 14.12 2.78 -3.88
CA ALA A 125 15.10 2.09 -3.04
C ALA A 125 15.40 2.83 -1.72
N ALA A 126 14.95 4.08 -1.60
CA ALA A 126 15.33 4.96 -0.50
C ALA A 126 14.23 5.08 0.55
N GLU A 127 14.61 4.86 1.80
CA GLU A 127 13.80 5.18 2.98
C GLU A 127 13.56 6.70 3.06
N ARG A 128 12.43 7.11 3.67
CA ARG A 128 12.17 8.52 3.94
C ARG A 128 13.03 9.02 5.10
N MET A 129 13.49 10.26 4.99
CA MET A 129 14.35 10.88 5.99
C MET A 129 13.54 11.71 7.00
N PRO A 130 13.94 11.73 8.29
CA PRO A 130 13.39 12.65 9.28
C PRO A 130 13.42 14.12 8.81
N ASN A 131 12.59 14.96 9.43
CA ASN A 131 12.50 16.41 9.16
C ASN A 131 12.10 16.79 7.73
N THR A 132 11.58 15.83 6.94
CA THR A 132 11.02 16.12 5.62
C THR A 132 9.51 15.88 5.62
N ARG A 133 8.75 16.94 5.35
CA ARG A 133 7.30 16.83 5.15
C ARG A 133 7.05 16.01 3.89
N PHE A 134 6.29 14.93 4.02
CA PHE A 134 5.94 14.06 2.91
C PHE A 134 4.44 14.06 2.70
N VAL A 135 4.02 14.43 1.50
CA VAL A 135 2.61 14.66 1.20
C VAL A 135 2.23 14.12 -0.17
N THR A 136 0.96 13.76 -0.30
CA THR A 136 0.31 13.49 -1.58
C THR A 136 -0.83 14.47 -1.76
N SER A 137 -0.72 15.38 -2.72
CA SER A 137 -1.87 16.21 -3.13
C SER A 137 -2.95 15.30 -3.73
N LEU A 138 -4.18 15.43 -3.23
CA LEU A 138 -5.34 14.66 -3.69
C LEU A 138 -5.86 15.20 -5.03
N ARG A 139 -5.09 14.95 -6.08
CA ARG A 139 -5.46 15.15 -7.49
C ARG A 139 -5.70 13.79 -8.12
N ARG A 140 -6.18 13.73 -9.37
CA ARG A 140 -6.30 12.44 -10.10
C ARG A 140 -5.03 11.58 -9.93
N PRO A 141 -5.15 10.28 -9.57
CA PRO A 141 -6.39 9.49 -9.48
C PRO A 141 -7.13 9.55 -8.13
N TYR A 142 -6.63 10.31 -7.15
CA TYR A 142 -7.10 10.29 -5.76
C TYR A 142 -8.41 11.06 -5.49
N HIS A 143 -9.25 11.31 -6.51
CA HIS A 143 -10.44 12.16 -6.33
C HIS A 143 -11.44 11.56 -5.33
N SER A 144 -11.60 10.23 -5.34
CA SER A 144 -12.53 9.52 -4.46
C SER A 144 -12.12 9.61 -2.98
N VAL A 145 -10.84 9.87 -2.70
CA VAL A 145 -10.34 10.11 -1.34
C VAL A 145 -10.89 11.41 -0.78
N ILE A 146 -11.12 12.44 -1.62
CA ILE A 146 -11.65 13.73 -1.19
C ILE A 146 -13.05 13.54 -0.58
N GLU A 147 -13.95 12.86 -1.30
CA GLU A 147 -15.30 12.59 -0.83
C GLU A 147 -15.32 11.73 0.42
N ARG A 148 -14.42 10.75 0.51
CA ARG A 148 -14.31 9.91 1.71
C ARG A 148 -13.81 10.68 2.92
N ALA A 149 -12.85 11.59 2.74
CA ALA A 149 -12.35 12.44 3.82
C ALA A 149 -13.41 13.47 4.28
N ARG A 150 -14.18 14.04 3.35
CA ARG A 150 -15.30 14.96 3.65
C ARG A 150 -16.37 14.32 4.53
N ASN A 151 -16.69 13.07 4.23
CA ASN A 151 -17.76 12.30 4.89
C ASN A 151 -17.23 11.35 5.97
N HIS A 152 -15.95 11.44 6.34
CA HIS A 152 -15.38 10.55 7.34
C HIS A 152 -16.00 10.85 8.71
N PRO A 153 -16.50 9.85 9.45
CA PRO A 153 -17.18 10.07 10.73
C PRO A 153 -16.29 10.76 11.76
N ASP A 154 -15.00 10.43 11.75
CA ASP A 154 -14.00 11.01 12.67
C ASP A 154 -13.25 12.22 12.09
N ALA A 155 -13.77 12.87 11.03
CA ALA A 155 -13.16 14.09 10.49
C ALA A 155 -13.73 15.36 11.13
N GLU A 156 -12.83 16.21 11.62
CA GLU A 156 -13.16 17.51 12.21
C GLU A 156 -13.12 18.61 11.15
N THR A 157 -13.89 19.68 11.34
CA THR A 157 -13.80 20.86 10.49
C THR A 157 -12.74 21.80 11.05
N GLU A 158 -11.75 22.15 10.22
CA GLU A 158 -10.66 23.08 10.56
C GLU A 158 -10.51 24.16 9.48
N LEU A 159 -9.81 25.24 9.78
CA LEU A 159 -9.39 26.23 8.80
C LEU A 159 -8.00 25.89 8.26
N TYR A 160 -7.86 25.82 6.94
CA TYR A 160 -6.58 25.54 6.32
C TYR A 160 -5.57 26.68 6.58
N GLU A 161 -4.31 26.32 6.87
CA GLU A 161 -3.27 27.29 7.27
C GLU A 161 -2.28 27.64 6.15
N GLY A 162 -2.38 27.01 4.97
CA GLY A 162 -1.41 27.24 3.89
C GLY A 162 -1.47 28.66 3.32
N GLU A 163 -0.31 29.26 3.07
CA GLU A 163 -0.11 30.67 2.67
C GLU A 163 -1.16 31.22 1.68
N TYR A 164 -1.43 30.50 0.58
CA TYR A 164 -2.31 30.96 -0.50
C TYR A 164 -3.79 30.59 -0.30
N PHE A 165 -4.07 29.64 0.58
CA PHE A 165 -5.38 29.01 0.75
C PHE A 165 -5.90 29.14 2.19
N LYS A 166 -5.32 30.07 2.94
CA LYS A 166 -5.67 30.30 4.35
C LYS A 166 -7.18 30.50 4.51
N GLU A 167 -7.74 29.97 5.59
CA GLU A 167 -9.15 30.12 5.98
C GLU A 167 -10.15 29.38 5.07
N ILE A 168 -9.68 28.54 4.14
CA ILE A 168 -10.57 27.57 3.50
C ILE A 168 -10.93 26.51 4.53
N GLU A 169 -12.23 26.29 4.75
CA GLU A 169 -12.71 25.20 5.60
C GLU A 169 -12.35 23.84 4.99
N VAL A 170 -11.74 22.98 5.81
CA VAL A 170 -11.33 21.63 5.47
C VAL A 170 -11.89 20.64 6.48
N LYS A 171 -12.27 19.45 6.01
CA LYS A 171 -12.45 18.25 6.83
C LYS A 171 -11.10 17.58 7.01
N VAL A 172 -10.73 17.28 8.25
CA VAL A 172 -9.43 16.72 8.62
C VAL A 172 -9.64 15.45 9.43
N TYR A 173 -9.22 14.31 8.86
CA TYR A 173 -9.12 13.05 9.56
C TYR A 173 -7.66 12.81 9.99
N ARG A 174 -7.44 12.50 11.26
CA ARG A 174 -6.11 12.25 11.85
C ARG A 174 -6.03 10.79 12.29
N GLN A 175 -5.31 9.99 11.51
CA GLN A 175 -5.05 8.59 11.82
C GLN A 175 -4.02 8.49 12.95
N CYS A 176 -4.26 7.58 13.89
CA CYS A 176 -3.32 7.24 14.96
C CYS A 176 -3.15 5.73 15.03
N GLY A 177 -1.97 5.28 15.47
CA GLY A 177 -1.68 3.89 15.83
C GLY A 177 -1.22 3.79 17.27
N ALA A 178 -1.25 2.60 17.87
CA ALA A 178 -0.80 2.39 19.24
C ALA A 178 0.32 1.32 19.30
N ILE A 179 1.48 1.67 19.84
CA ILE A 179 2.59 0.74 20.07
C ILE A 179 2.88 0.75 21.57
N SER A 180 2.77 -0.41 22.22
CA SER A 180 3.07 -0.55 23.66
C SER A 180 2.31 0.43 24.57
N GLY A 181 1.07 0.80 24.20
CA GLY A 181 0.24 1.75 24.94
C GLY A 181 0.49 3.23 24.60
N GLU A 182 1.53 3.54 23.81
CA GLU A 182 1.79 4.90 23.33
C GLU A 182 1.05 5.14 22.00
N THR A 183 0.31 6.25 21.92
CA THR A 183 -0.35 6.68 20.69
C THR A 183 0.62 7.43 19.79
N ILE A 184 0.78 6.95 18.56
CA ILE A 184 1.63 7.54 17.53
C ILE A 184 0.74 8.21 16.48
N PRO A 185 0.97 9.50 16.17
CA PRO A 185 0.29 10.16 15.05
C PRO A 185 0.80 9.58 13.72
N MET A 186 -0.13 9.15 12.88
CA MET A 186 0.16 8.58 11.58
C MET A 186 -0.25 9.55 10.46
N THR A 187 -1.01 9.07 9.49
CA THR A 187 -1.42 9.86 8.34
C THR A 187 -2.52 10.85 8.70
N THR A 188 -2.43 12.08 8.20
CA THR A 188 -3.53 13.05 8.23
C THR A 188 -4.09 13.22 6.82
N VAL A 189 -5.40 13.09 6.66
CA VAL A 189 -6.09 13.34 5.38
C VAL A 189 -6.97 14.57 5.51
N SER A 190 -6.73 15.57 4.66
CA SER A 190 -7.52 16.80 4.61
C SER A 190 -8.25 16.93 3.26
N ALA A 191 -9.46 17.47 3.28
CA ALA A 191 -10.25 17.81 2.10
C ALA A 191 -11.04 19.09 2.34
N ALA A 192 -10.94 20.07 1.43
CA ALA A 192 -11.77 21.27 1.45
C ALA A 192 -13.25 20.88 1.44
N VAL A 193 -14.07 21.55 2.26
CA VAL A 193 -15.52 21.34 2.28
C VAL A 193 -16.13 21.68 0.92
N ASP A 194 -15.61 22.71 0.25
CA ASP A 194 -16.03 23.15 -1.08
C ASP A 194 -14.83 23.40 -2.00
N ASP A 195 -14.72 22.64 -3.11
CA ASP A 195 -13.66 22.83 -4.10
C ASP A 195 -13.78 24.17 -4.86
N ASN A 196 -14.97 24.78 -4.89
CA ASN A 196 -15.14 26.11 -5.48
C ASN A 196 -14.43 27.18 -4.67
N ALA A 197 -14.30 27.01 -3.34
CA ALA A 197 -13.52 27.92 -2.51
C ALA A 197 -12.04 27.96 -2.92
N ILE A 198 -11.45 26.80 -3.25
CA ILE A 198 -10.07 26.71 -3.78
C ILE A 198 -9.97 27.45 -5.12
N SER A 199 -10.91 27.19 -6.03
CA SER A 199 -10.93 27.80 -7.36
C SER A 199 -11.14 29.31 -7.30
N ALA A 200 -12.04 29.79 -6.42
CA ALA A 200 -12.29 31.21 -6.19
C ALA A 200 -11.05 31.90 -5.61
N ARG A 201 -10.40 31.30 -4.61
CA ARG A 201 -9.16 31.82 -4.03
C ARG A 201 -8.07 31.98 -5.09
N LEU A 202 -7.86 30.97 -5.94
CA LEU A 202 -6.90 31.07 -7.06
C LEU A 202 -7.24 32.18 -8.05
N ARG A 203 -8.53 32.36 -8.39
CA ARG A 203 -8.96 33.42 -9.31
C ARG A 203 -8.75 34.81 -8.73
N ASN A 204 -8.90 34.97 -7.42
CA ASN A 204 -8.76 36.27 -6.75
C ASN A 204 -7.31 36.66 -6.44
N LEU A 205 -6.36 35.73 -6.55
CA LEU A 205 -4.94 36.06 -6.41
C LEU A 205 -4.43 36.90 -7.59
N PRO A 206 -3.53 37.88 -7.33
CA PRO A 206 -2.71 38.52 -8.36
C PRO A 206 -1.97 37.50 -9.23
N LYS A 207 -1.65 37.85 -10.49
CA LYS A 207 -1.14 36.91 -11.50
C LYS A 207 0.15 36.19 -11.05
N ASP A 208 1.07 36.93 -10.45
CA ASP A 208 2.33 36.46 -9.88
C ASP A 208 2.08 35.49 -8.71
N LYS A 209 1.24 35.88 -7.74
CA LYS A 209 0.88 35.02 -6.60
C LYS A 209 0.10 33.78 -7.02
N ARG A 210 -0.75 33.88 -8.04
CA ARG A 210 -1.49 32.73 -8.60
C ARG A 210 -0.54 31.70 -9.21
N GLN A 211 0.53 32.13 -9.86
CA GLN A 211 1.56 31.23 -10.39
C GLN A 211 2.30 30.53 -9.25
N GLN A 212 2.72 31.27 -8.22
CA GLN A 212 3.37 30.72 -7.03
C GLN A 212 2.45 29.71 -6.30
N ALA A 213 1.18 30.06 -6.10
CA ALA A 213 0.18 29.16 -5.52
C ALA A 213 0.04 27.85 -6.33
N ARG A 214 -0.03 27.92 -7.65
CA ARG A 214 -0.10 26.72 -8.50
C ARG A 214 1.13 25.83 -8.38
N GLN A 215 2.30 26.41 -8.22
CA GLN A 215 3.55 25.68 -8.00
C GLN A 215 3.59 25.03 -6.61
N SER A 216 3.07 25.72 -5.58
CA SER A 216 3.02 25.20 -4.21
C SER A 216 1.98 24.10 -4.00
N MET A 217 0.93 24.01 -4.83
CA MET A 217 -0.13 23.01 -4.66
C MET A 217 0.34 21.53 -4.75
N ALA A 218 1.57 21.26 -5.20
CA ALA A 218 2.13 19.91 -5.08
C ALA A 218 2.43 19.53 -3.62
N SER A 219 2.79 20.52 -2.78
CA SER A 219 3.21 20.34 -1.39
C SER A 219 2.31 21.03 -0.36
N SER A 220 1.37 21.88 -0.80
CA SER A 220 0.50 22.70 0.04
C SER A 220 -0.85 22.91 -0.64
N HIS A 221 -1.65 21.84 -0.67
CA HIS A 221 -3.02 21.84 -1.19
C HIS A 221 -4.02 21.57 -0.05
N PRO A 222 -5.22 22.19 -0.05
CA PRO A 222 -6.26 21.87 0.95
C PRO A 222 -6.71 20.40 0.92
N ASN A 223 -6.80 19.81 -0.27
CA ASN A 223 -7.04 18.37 -0.46
C ASN A 223 -5.71 17.61 -0.51
N MET A 224 -5.35 16.91 0.57
CA MET A 224 -4.01 16.33 0.72
C MET A 224 -3.97 15.18 1.73
N ILE A 225 -3.07 14.24 1.50
CA ILE A 225 -2.60 13.29 2.51
C ILE A 225 -1.25 13.82 3.00
N THR A 226 -1.15 14.11 4.30
CA THR A 226 0.13 14.30 4.98
C THR A 226 0.49 12.99 5.65
N HIS A 227 1.53 12.32 5.16
CA HIS A 227 1.92 10.99 5.65
C HIS A 227 2.54 11.06 7.04
N THR A 228 2.55 9.92 7.73
CA THR A 228 3.24 9.68 9.01
C THR A 228 4.62 10.35 9.06
N SER A 229 5.04 10.95 10.18
CA SER A 229 6.40 11.53 10.29
C SER A 229 7.47 10.45 10.12
N ALA A 230 8.54 10.77 9.40
CA ALA A 230 9.64 9.83 9.20
C ALA A 230 10.41 9.51 10.49
N GLU A 231 10.26 10.34 11.53
CA GLU A 231 10.82 10.10 12.86
C GLU A 231 10.27 8.82 13.50
N TYR A 232 9.03 8.43 13.17
CA TYR A 232 8.42 7.20 13.67
C TYR A 232 8.78 5.95 12.86
N ILE A 233 9.46 6.06 11.72
CA ILE A 233 9.74 4.90 10.85
C ILE A 233 10.55 3.83 11.57
N LYS A 234 11.52 4.22 12.41
CA LYS A 234 12.31 3.24 13.19
C LYS A 234 11.39 2.46 14.14
N THR A 235 10.65 3.16 14.99
CA THR A 235 9.72 2.54 15.96
C THR A 235 8.69 1.65 15.29
N ILE A 236 8.12 2.11 14.16
CA ILE A 236 7.13 1.31 13.41
C ILE A 236 7.78 0.09 12.77
N ARG A 237 9.02 0.17 12.29
CA ARG A 237 9.75 -0.99 11.74
C ARG A 237 10.00 -2.05 12.81
N ASP A 238 10.40 -1.64 14.01
CA ASP A 238 10.61 -2.55 15.14
C ASP A 238 9.27 -3.25 15.51
N HIS A 239 8.16 -2.51 15.44
CA HIS A 239 6.82 -3.08 15.63
C HIS A 239 6.41 -4.04 14.50
N LEU A 240 6.68 -3.71 13.24
CA LEU A 240 6.45 -4.58 12.10
C LEU A 240 7.28 -5.87 12.18
N GLU A 241 8.49 -5.80 12.73
CA GLU A 241 9.33 -6.98 13.02
C GLU A 241 8.65 -7.87 14.07
N SER A 242 8.16 -7.29 15.16
CA SER A 242 7.40 -8.03 16.18
C SER A 242 6.12 -8.67 15.62
N LEU A 243 5.35 -7.94 14.80
CA LEU A 243 4.16 -8.47 14.15
C LEU A 243 4.51 -9.59 13.16
N TYR A 244 5.60 -9.46 12.41
CA TYR A 244 6.06 -10.49 11.49
C TYR A 244 6.40 -11.78 12.23
N LEU A 245 7.20 -11.70 13.30
CA LEU A 245 7.60 -12.87 14.08
C LEU A 245 6.40 -13.59 14.69
N GLN A 246 5.38 -12.85 15.16
CA GLN A 246 4.11 -13.42 15.57
C GLN A 246 3.38 -14.06 14.38
N ALA A 247 3.28 -13.36 13.26
CA ALA A 247 2.51 -13.80 12.09
C ALA A 247 3.10 -15.03 11.40
N ILE A 248 4.34 -15.44 11.68
CA ILE A 248 4.96 -16.65 11.11
C ILE A 248 4.99 -17.83 12.08
N ASP A 249 4.33 -17.73 13.24
CA ASP A 249 4.20 -18.83 14.17
C ASP A 249 3.38 -19.97 13.54
N PRO A 250 3.95 -21.20 13.40
CA PRO A 250 3.28 -22.33 12.77
C PRO A 250 2.12 -22.91 13.59
N SER A 251 1.97 -22.50 14.85
CA SER A 251 0.86 -22.91 15.71
C SER A 251 -0.42 -22.11 15.53
N LEU A 252 -0.35 -20.97 14.81
CA LEU A 252 -1.52 -20.11 14.58
C LEU A 252 -2.58 -20.80 13.73
N GLU A 253 -3.83 -20.63 14.13
CA GLU A 253 -4.96 -20.90 13.26
C GLU A 253 -4.99 -19.90 12.11
N LYS A 254 -5.56 -20.32 10.97
CA LYS A 254 -5.60 -19.48 9.75
C LYS A 254 -6.18 -18.09 9.99
N HIS A 255 -7.20 -17.98 10.84
CA HIS A 255 -7.86 -16.71 11.13
C HIS A 255 -6.97 -15.78 11.96
N GLU A 256 -6.27 -16.31 12.97
CA GLU A 256 -5.32 -15.57 13.81
C GLU A 256 -4.15 -15.03 12.98
N ALA A 257 -3.58 -15.89 12.12
CA ALA A 257 -2.55 -15.49 11.16
C ALA A 257 -3.07 -14.38 10.23
N PHE A 258 -4.30 -14.50 9.74
CA PHE A 258 -4.89 -13.52 8.84
C PHE A 258 -5.14 -12.15 9.51
N GLU A 259 -5.53 -12.12 10.77
CA GLU A 259 -5.63 -10.88 11.55
C GLU A 259 -4.27 -10.20 11.71
N LEU A 260 -3.21 -10.95 12.03
CA LEU A 260 -1.85 -10.41 12.12
C LEU A 260 -1.35 -9.88 10.77
N ILE A 261 -1.67 -10.57 9.67
CA ILE A 261 -1.37 -10.11 8.31
C ILE A 261 -2.09 -8.78 8.01
N ALA A 262 -3.35 -8.63 8.41
CA ALA A 262 -4.10 -7.39 8.25
C ALA A 262 -3.47 -6.23 9.04
N ARG A 263 -3.08 -6.47 10.30
CA ARG A 263 -2.38 -5.49 11.15
C ARG A 263 -1.05 -5.05 10.52
N LEU A 264 -0.25 -6.01 10.06
CA LEU A 264 1.03 -5.75 9.40
C LEU A 264 0.85 -4.93 8.12
N HIS A 265 -0.17 -5.24 7.31
CA HIS A 265 -0.48 -4.44 6.12
C HIS A 265 -0.88 -3.01 6.51
N TRP A 266 -1.75 -2.85 7.51
CA TRP A 266 -2.20 -1.54 7.99
C TRP A 266 -1.02 -0.66 8.43
N TRP A 267 -0.12 -1.19 9.26
CA TRP A 267 1.07 -0.49 9.74
C TRP A 267 2.02 -0.14 8.59
N ALA A 268 2.35 -1.11 7.73
CA ALA A 268 3.30 -0.89 6.64
C ALA A 268 2.79 0.11 5.58
N ALA A 269 1.49 0.06 5.26
CA ALA A 269 0.87 1.00 4.32
C ALA A 269 0.77 2.41 4.92
N SER A 270 0.27 2.53 6.16
CA SER A 270 0.04 3.82 6.83
C SER A 270 1.35 4.52 7.20
N ALA A 271 2.43 3.78 7.48
CA ALA A 271 3.73 4.36 7.77
C ALA A 271 4.42 4.96 6.53
N ALA A 272 4.16 4.39 5.35
CA ALA A 272 4.81 4.72 4.09
C ALA A 272 6.34 4.91 4.25
N PRO A 273 7.10 3.85 4.61
CA PRO A 273 8.49 3.99 5.06
C PRO A 273 9.46 4.45 3.96
N ASP A 274 9.17 4.16 2.69
CA ASP A 274 10.03 4.55 1.57
C ASP A 274 9.50 5.78 0.82
N LYS A 275 10.41 6.51 0.15
CA LYS A 275 10.06 7.68 -0.67
C LYS A 275 9.11 7.32 -1.80
N ARG A 276 9.16 6.08 -2.30
CA ARG A 276 8.24 5.59 -3.32
C ARG A 276 7.99 4.09 -3.24
N GLY A 277 6.74 3.69 -3.53
CA GLY A 277 6.36 2.28 -3.72
C GLY A 277 5.93 1.53 -2.46
N SER A 278 5.79 2.20 -1.31
CA SER A 278 5.41 1.59 -0.03
C SER A 278 4.12 0.76 -0.10
N ALA A 279 3.07 1.25 -0.79
CA ALA A 279 1.81 0.52 -0.95
C ALA A 279 2.00 -0.87 -1.60
N ALA A 280 2.78 -0.93 -2.70
CA ALA A 280 3.05 -2.18 -3.39
C ALA A 280 3.89 -3.14 -2.54
N LYS A 281 4.81 -2.61 -1.74
CA LYS A 281 5.66 -3.40 -0.84
C LYS A 281 4.87 -3.94 0.36
N ALA A 282 3.95 -3.15 0.91
CA ALA A 282 3.04 -3.57 1.98
C ALA A 282 2.12 -4.71 1.53
N GLU A 283 1.49 -4.59 0.36
CA GLU A 283 0.67 -5.68 -0.19
C GLU A 283 1.50 -6.93 -0.53
N PHE A 284 2.71 -6.74 -1.08
CA PHE A 284 3.64 -7.85 -1.32
C PHE A 284 3.92 -8.62 -0.01
N ALA A 285 4.30 -7.90 1.06
CA ALA A 285 4.63 -8.50 2.35
C ALA A 285 3.43 -9.26 2.94
N ALA A 286 2.25 -8.62 2.99
CA ALA A 286 1.03 -9.23 3.50
C ALA A 286 0.68 -10.53 2.75
N ARG A 287 0.75 -10.51 1.41
CA ARG A 287 0.49 -11.69 0.57
C ARG A 287 1.54 -12.77 0.72
N SER A 288 2.80 -12.42 0.92
CA SER A 288 3.88 -13.38 1.17
C SER A 288 3.68 -14.15 2.47
N ILE A 289 3.33 -13.45 3.55
CA ILE A 289 3.06 -14.08 4.85
C ILE A 289 1.81 -14.97 4.76
N ALA A 290 0.73 -14.49 4.14
CA ALA A 290 -0.45 -15.31 3.86
C ALA A 290 -0.09 -16.57 3.07
N SER A 291 0.71 -16.41 2.00
CA SER A 291 1.16 -17.54 1.19
C SER A 291 2.05 -18.51 1.95
N ALA A 292 2.79 -18.08 2.97
CA ALA A 292 3.57 -18.96 3.83
C ALA A 292 2.67 -19.88 4.68
N HIS A 293 1.50 -19.39 5.11
CA HIS A 293 0.44 -20.18 5.76
C HIS A 293 -0.36 -21.05 4.78
N GLY A 294 -0.07 -20.98 3.49
CA GLY A 294 -0.87 -21.60 2.44
C GLY A 294 -2.25 -20.94 2.27
N ILE A 295 -2.40 -19.70 2.72
CA ILE A 295 -3.57 -18.85 2.48
C ILE A 295 -3.39 -18.16 1.13
N GLU A 296 -4.36 -18.32 0.24
CA GLU A 296 -4.38 -17.67 -1.05
C GLU A 296 -5.40 -16.53 -1.06
N MET A 297 -4.88 -15.30 -1.02
CA MET A 297 -5.68 -14.07 -1.03
C MET A 297 -6.09 -13.71 -2.48
N PRO A 298 -7.38 -13.60 -2.80
CA PRO A 298 -7.83 -13.06 -4.08
C PRO A 298 -7.39 -11.60 -4.29
N PRO A 299 -7.67 -11.01 -5.45
CA PRO A 299 -7.52 -9.57 -5.65
C PRO A 299 -8.42 -8.79 -4.69
N PHE A 300 -7.98 -7.59 -4.31
CA PHE A 300 -8.88 -6.61 -3.72
C PHE A 300 -10.00 -6.28 -4.70
N ARG A 301 -11.22 -6.02 -4.21
CA ARG A 301 -12.39 -5.68 -5.02
C ARG A 301 -12.15 -4.42 -5.85
N HIS A 302 -12.89 -4.28 -6.95
CA HIS A 302 -12.98 -3.00 -7.62
C HIS A 302 -13.47 -1.92 -6.63
N GLY A 303 -12.85 -0.75 -6.65
CA GLY A 303 -13.12 0.35 -5.71
C GLY A 303 -12.30 0.30 -4.42
N ILE A 304 -11.63 -0.82 -4.14
CA ILE A 304 -10.82 -1.00 -2.94
C ILE A 304 -9.34 -0.81 -3.28
N VAL A 305 -8.73 0.20 -2.66
CA VAL A 305 -7.30 0.51 -2.78
C VAL A 305 -6.69 0.36 -1.38
N PRO A 306 -5.95 -0.73 -1.09
CA PRO A 306 -5.71 -1.19 0.28
C PRO A 306 -4.92 -0.20 1.15
N ASP A 307 -3.97 0.54 0.57
CA ASP A 307 -3.22 1.57 1.30
C ASP A 307 -4.11 2.76 1.67
N ILE A 308 -5.03 3.15 0.79
CA ILE A 308 -6.04 4.18 1.10
C ILE A 308 -7.05 3.66 2.12
N GLU A 309 -7.49 2.40 2.01
CA GLU A 309 -8.35 1.79 3.02
C GLU A 309 -7.70 1.77 4.40
N ALA A 310 -6.38 1.55 4.47
CA ALA A 310 -5.61 1.62 5.71
C ALA A 310 -5.55 3.06 6.24
N MET A 311 -5.14 4.02 5.40
CA MET A 311 -4.97 5.43 5.77
C MET A 311 -6.27 6.15 6.18
N LEU A 312 -7.44 5.58 5.85
CA LEU A 312 -8.77 6.12 6.18
C LEU A 312 -9.52 5.27 7.23
N ARG A 313 -8.80 4.46 8.02
CA ARG A 313 -9.38 3.67 9.13
C ARG A 313 -8.41 3.58 10.29
N SER A 314 -8.94 3.34 11.48
CA SER A 314 -8.15 2.80 12.60
C SER A 314 -7.67 1.38 12.28
N GLU A 315 -6.63 0.92 12.97
CA GLU A 315 -6.12 -0.46 12.85
C GLU A 315 -7.25 -1.48 13.08
N SER A 316 -8.03 -1.29 14.16
CA SER A 316 -9.10 -2.22 14.53
C SER A 316 -10.18 -2.35 13.46
N GLN A 317 -10.63 -1.24 12.88
CA GLN A 317 -11.60 -1.23 11.79
C GLN A 317 -11.02 -1.88 10.54
N PHE A 318 -9.77 -1.59 10.21
CA PHE A 318 -9.12 -2.19 9.03
C PHE A 318 -9.01 -3.71 9.17
N VAL A 319 -8.60 -4.21 10.34
CA VAL A 319 -8.50 -5.66 10.61
C VAL A 319 -9.87 -6.34 10.49
N ALA A 320 -10.91 -5.75 11.10
CA ALA A 320 -12.27 -6.28 11.04
C ALA A 320 -12.83 -6.32 9.61
N ASP A 321 -12.56 -5.28 8.82
CA ASP A 321 -13.04 -5.17 7.44
C ASP A 321 -12.18 -5.97 6.44
N TYR A 322 -10.93 -6.31 6.80
CA TYR A 322 -9.93 -6.86 5.87
C TYR A 322 -10.43 -8.07 5.07
N PRO A 323 -11.12 -9.08 5.66
CA PRO A 323 -11.66 -10.20 4.90
C PRO A 323 -12.66 -9.80 3.80
N ASN A 324 -13.33 -8.66 3.96
CA ASN A 324 -14.36 -8.17 3.04
C ASN A 324 -13.81 -7.31 1.89
N PHE A 325 -12.51 -7.00 1.91
CA PHE A 325 -11.84 -6.22 0.88
C PHE A 325 -11.56 -7.01 -0.40
N PHE A 326 -11.66 -8.33 -0.38
CA PHE A 326 -11.33 -9.22 -1.50
C PHE A 326 -12.54 -9.57 -2.36
N GLU A 327 -12.32 -9.92 -3.64
CA GLU A 327 -13.41 -10.33 -4.57
C GLU A 327 -14.21 -11.53 -4.06
N ARG A 328 -13.59 -12.34 -3.21
CA ARG A 328 -14.19 -13.47 -2.49
C ARG A 328 -13.33 -13.77 -1.26
N PRO A 329 -13.83 -14.58 -0.30
CA PRO A 329 -13.04 -14.96 0.87
C PRO A 329 -11.68 -15.60 0.50
N PRO A 330 -10.60 -15.29 1.24
CA PRO A 330 -9.31 -16.00 1.14
C PRO A 330 -9.46 -17.52 1.35
N ILE A 331 -8.66 -18.32 0.64
CA ILE A 331 -8.75 -19.81 0.66
C ILE A 331 -7.54 -20.45 1.33
#